data_AF-A0AA90NSA8-F1
#
_entry.id   AF-A0AA90NSA8-F1
#
_cell.length_a   1.000
_cell.length_b   1.000
_cell.length_c   1.000
_cell.angle_alpha   90.00
_cell.angle_beta   90.00
_cell.angle_gamma   90.00
#
_symmetry.space_group_name_H-M   'P 1'
#
loop_
_entity.id
_entity.type
_entity.pdbx_description
1 polymer ?
#
loop_
_entity_poly.entity_id
_entity_poly.type
_entity_poly.pdbx_seq_one_letter_code
_entity_poly.pdbx_strand_id
1 'polypeptide(L)'
;MRHIEKVEPEGTLTVRPKTNVRPLMNKRYTRLTQEERSQIWSEKKAGVSNEIIAQDLRRDLSTVKRELARNTGARGYRPKQAHNFAQERHQQKPKATKMVAELKDKITDRLSKQWSPEQIQGRLKRDNQPSVCPATIYSEMALAA
;
A
#
# COMPACT_ATOMS: atom_id res chain seq x y z
N MET A 1 50.34 -37.01 -4.34
CA MET A 1 50.65 -35.91 -3.41
C MET A 1 49.40 -35.56 -2.61
N ARG A 2 49.62 -34.95 -1.44
CA ARG A 2 48.78 -34.92 -0.24
C ARG A 2 47.45 -34.15 -0.40
N HIS A 3 46.49 -34.58 0.41
CA HIS A 3 45.25 -33.89 0.76
C HIS A 3 45.47 -32.40 1.12
N ILE A 4 44.51 -31.55 0.74
CA ILE A 4 43.89 -30.58 1.65
C ILE A 4 42.38 -30.60 1.40
N GLU A 5 41.65 -30.98 2.44
CA GLU A 5 40.20 -30.94 2.58
C GLU A 5 39.84 -29.67 3.40
N LYS A 6 38.68 -29.05 3.10
CA LYS A 6 37.93 -28.01 3.87
C LYS A 6 38.37 -26.55 3.61
N VAL A 7 37.47 -25.56 3.52
CA VAL A 7 36.39 -25.21 4.46
C VAL A 7 35.24 -24.46 3.74
N GLU A 8 33.98 -24.86 3.97
CA GLU A 8 32.76 -24.08 3.70
C GLU A 8 32.52 -23.05 4.83
N PRO A 9 31.99 -21.85 4.52
CA PRO A 9 30.97 -21.28 5.40
C PRO A 9 29.76 -20.75 4.61
N GLU A 10 28.65 -21.48 4.74
CA GLU A 10 27.27 -20.98 4.74
C GLU A 10 26.76 -20.23 3.49
N GLY A 11 27.02 -20.77 2.29
CA GLY A 11 26.36 -20.37 1.06
C GLY A 11 25.30 -21.38 0.64
N THR A 12 24.19 -21.52 1.39
CA THR A 12 23.15 -22.49 1.05
C THR A 12 22.47 -22.13 -0.28
N LEU A 13 23.03 -22.61 -1.40
CA LEU A 13 22.28 -22.86 -2.63
C LEU A 13 21.29 -23.99 -2.33
N THR A 14 20.16 -23.64 -1.72
CA THR A 14 19.02 -24.55 -1.67
C THR A 14 18.50 -24.66 -3.09
N VAL A 15 18.93 -25.71 -3.81
CA VAL A 15 18.16 -26.23 -4.94
C VAL A 15 16.87 -26.79 -4.33
N ARG A 16 15.89 -25.90 -4.09
CA ARG A 16 14.56 -26.31 -3.63
C ARG A 16 13.94 -27.12 -4.77
N PRO A 17 13.39 -28.32 -4.49
CA PRO A 17 12.84 -29.16 -5.53
C PRO A 17 11.77 -28.39 -6.30
N LYS A 18 11.66 -28.62 -7.62
CA LYS A 18 10.51 -28.20 -8.44
C LYS A 18 9.28 -28.99 -7.98
N THR A 19 8.85 -28.82 -6.74
CA THR A 19 7.60 -29.40 -6.26
C THR A 19 6.48 -28.68 -6.99
N ASN A 20 5.62 -29.47 -7.63
CA ASN A 20 4.46 -29.03 -8.42
C ASN A 20 3.34 -28.42 -7.53
N VAL A 21 3.68 -28.03 -6.29
CA VAL A 21 2.77 -27.46 -5.31
C VAL A 21 2.96 -25.94 -5.33
N ARG A 22 2.00 -25.23 -5.95
CA ARG A 22 1.96 -23.78 -5.82
C ARG A 22 1.85 -23.45 -4.32
N PRO A 23 2.77 -22.68 -3.74
CA PRO A 23 2.67 -22.27 -2.33
C PRO A 23 1.33 -21.60 -2.09
N LEU A 24 0.78 -21.74 -0.86
CA LEU A 24 -0.45 -21.05 -0.47
C LEU A 24 -0.21 -19.53 -0.50
N MET A 25 -0.48 -18.93 -1.64
CA MET A 25 -0.36 -17.49 -1.86
C MET A 25 -1.49 -16.76 -1.14
N ASN A 26 -1.18 -15.62 -0.53
CA ASN A 26 -2.21 -14.74 0.01
C ASN A 26 -3.11 -14.23 -1.14
N LYS A 27 -4.33 -14.75 -1.23
CA LYS A 27 -5.30 -14.40 -2.28
C LYS A 27 -5.86 -12.98 -2.12
N ARG A 28 -5.67 -12.32 -0.98
CA ARG A 28 -6.16 -10.97 -0.74
C ARG A 28 -5.12 -9.95 -1.17
N TYR A 29 -5.54 -8.98 -1.99
CA TYR A 29 -4.68 -7.86 -2.37
C TYR A 29 -4.23 -7.10 -1.12
N THR A 30 -2.92 -7.08 -0.91
CA THR A 30 -2.25 -6.38 0.19
C THR A 30 -1.03 -5.67 -0.36
N ARG A 31 -0.77 -4.44 0.09
CA ARG A 31 0.43 -3.70 -0.34
C ARG A 31 1.66 -4.29 0.32
N LEU A 32 2.82 -4.11 -0.30
CA LEU A 32 4.09 -4.46 0.33
C LEU A 32 4.38 -3.48 1.48
N THR A 33 4.83 -3.99 2.62
CA THR A 33 5.28 -3.19 3.77
C THR A 33 6.69 -2.62 3.53
N GLN A 34 7.19 -1.83 4.47
CA GLN A 34 8.57 -1.34 4.40
C GLN A 34 9.57 -2.49 4.57
N GLU A 35 9.26 -3.41 5.48
CA GLU A 35 10.07 -4.58 5.84
C GLU A 35 10.18 -5.54 4.66
N GLU A 36 9.06 -5.85 4.00
CA GLU A 36 9.06 -6.69 2.80
C GLU A 36 9.92 -6.06 1.69
N ARG A 37 9.93 -4.72 1.55
CA ARG A 37 10.82 -4.04 0.58
C ARG A 37 12.29 -4.15 0.95
N SER A 38 12.62 -4.08 2.24
CA SER A 38 13.98 -4.27 2.73
C SER A 38 14.46 -5.70 2.49
N GLN A 39 13.58 -6.70 2.69
CA GLN A 39 13.86 -8.10 2.38
C GLN A 39 14.11 -8.31 0.88
N ILE A 40 13.24 -7.78 0.01
CA ILE A 40 13.46 -7.81 -1.45
C ILE A 40 14.83 -7.25 -1.81
N TRP A 41 15.25 -6.14 -1.20
CA TRP A 41 16.55 -5.54 -1.49
C TRP A 41 17.73 -6.43 -1.06
N SER A 42 17.68 -6.98 0.16
CA SER A 42 18.71 -7.89 0.67
C SER A 42 18.83 -9.14 -0.20
N GLU A 43 17.71 -9.77 -0.55
CA GLU A 43 17.68 -10.97 -1.39
C GLU A 43 18.13 -10.69 -2.83
N LYS A 44 17.74 -9.54 -3.41
CA LYS A 44 18.25 -9.11 -4.72
C LYS A 44 19.75 -8.87 -4.70
N LYS A 45 20.29 -8.30 -3.62
CA LYS A 45 21.74 -8.09 -3.45
C LYS A 45 22.49 -9.42 -3.32
N ALA A 46 21.85 -10.44 -2.74
CA ALA A 46 22.36 -11.80 -2.68
C ALA A 46 22.17 -12.62 -3.98
N GLY A 47 21.64 -12.01 -5.05
CA GLY A 47 21.47 -12.68 -6.35
C GLY A 47 20.27 -13.63 -6.43
N VAL A 48 19.36 -13.60 -5.46
CA VAL A 48 18.19 -14.48 -5.42
C VAL A 48 17.21 -14.15 -6.55
N SER A 49 16.60 -15.19 -7.12
CA SER A 49 15.61 -15.05 -8.20
C SER A 49 14.28 -14.48 -7.68
N ASN A 50 13.56 -13.73 -8.51
CA ASN A 50 12.30 -13.11 -8.10
C ASN A 50 11.22 -14.15 -7.70
N GLU A 51 11.33 -15.39 -8.19
CA GLU A 51 10.43 -16.50 -7.83
C GLU A 51 10.63 -16.94 -6.38
N ILE A 52 11.89 -17.08 -5.96
CA ILE A 52 12.25 -17.45 -4.59
C ILE A 52 11.85 -16.32 -3.64
N ILE A 53 12.18 -15.07 -3.99
CA ILE A 53 11.79 -13.87 -3.21
C ILE A 53 10.27 -13.85 -2.99
N ALA A 54 9.48 -14.14 -4.04
CA ALA A 54 8.03 -14.16 -3.93
C ALA A 54 7.54 -15.29 -3.01
N GLN A 55 8.15 -16.48 -3.08
CA GLN A 55 7.84 -17.61 -2.21
C GLN A 55 8.14 -17.29 -0.75
N ASP A 56 9.31 -16.72 -0.46
CA ASP A 56 9.75 -16.41 0.90
C ASP A 56 8.88 -15.30 1.53
N LEU A 57 8.47 -14.31 0.74
CA LEU A 57 7.49 -13.28 1.15
C LEU A 57 6.05 -13.77 1.18
N ARG A 58 5.76 -15.00 0.73
CA ARG A 58 4.41 -15.54 0.50
C ARG A 58 3.54 -14.63 -0.37
N ARG A 59 4.16 -13.98 -1.36
CA ARG A 59 3.52 -13.11 -2.35
C ARG A 59 3.52 -13.77 -3.72
N ASP A 60 2.65 -13.26 -4.60
CA ASP A 60 2.66 -13.67 -6.00
C ASP A 60 3.88 -13.08 -6.74
N LEU A 61 4.46 -13.84 -7.68
CA LEU A 61 5.60 -13.40 -8.50
C LEU A 61 5.32 -12.07 -9.22
N SER A 62 4.09 -11.89 -9.72
CA SER A 62 3.69 -10.65 -10.37
C SER A 62 3.74 -9.45 -9.41
N THR A 63 3.57 -9.67 -8.11
CA THR A 63 3.69 -8.61 -7.09
C THR A 63 5.13 -8.13 -6.98
N VAL A 64 6.09 -9.05 -6.85
CA VAL A 64 7.53 -8.71 -6.79
C VAL A 64 7.99 -8.07 -8.09
N LYS A 65 7.58 -8.60 -9.26
CA LYS A 65 7.92 -8.00 -10.56
C LYS A 65 7.35 -6.58 -10.70
N ARG A 66 6.09 -6.36 -10.32
CA ARG A 66 5.47 -5.02 -10.37
C ARG A 66 6.12 -4.04 -9.39
N GLU A 67 6.49 -4.51 -8.20
CA GLU A 67 7.21 -3.69 -7.21
C GLU A 67 8.52 -3.18 -7.80
N LEU A 68 9.37 -4.09 -8.28
CA LEU A 68 10.65 -3.74 -8.88
C LEU A 68 10.47 -2.83 -10.10
N ALA A 69 9.52 -3.11 -10.98
CA ALA A 69 9.29 -2.29 -12.17
C ALA A 69 8.82 -0.87 -11.85
N ARG A 70 7.96 -0.69 -10.85
CA ARG A 70 7.35 0.61 -10.52
C ARG A 70 8.17 1.46 -9.57
N ASN A 71 9.04 0.83 -8.78
CA ASN A 71 9.68 1.47 -7.64
C ASN A 71 11.22 1.47 -7.70
N THR A 72 11.81 1.01 -8.81
CA THR A 72 13.25 1.14 -9.10
C THR A 72 13.54 2.54 -9.63
N GLY A 73 14.60 3.18 -9.12
CA GLY A 73 15.08 4.48 -9.63
C GLY A 73 16.24 4.33 -10.60
N ALA A 74 16.76 5.45 -11.09
CA ALA A 74 17.89 5.47 -12.03
C ALA A 74 19.17 4.78 -11.48
N ARG A 75 19.35 4.77 -10.16
CA ARG A 75 20.49 4.11 -9.48
C ARG A 75 20.13 2.74 -8.89
N GLY A 76 19.08 2.10 -9.41
CA GLY A 76 18.60 0.81 -8.96
C GLY A 76 17.53 0.87 -7.87
N TYR A 77 17.27 -0.29 -7.26
CA TYR A 77 16.20 -0.47 -6.28
C TYR A 77 16.71 -0.16 -4.87
N ARG A 78 15.98 0.70 -4.13
CA ARG A 78 16.29 1.06 -2.73
C ARG A 78 14.99 1.07 -1.90
N PRO A 79 14.91 0.36 -0.76
CA PRO A 79 13.66 0.18 -0.01
C PRO A 79 12.96 1.48 0.39
N LYS A 80 13.71 2.46 0.93
CA LYS A 80 13.16 3.76 1.37
C LYS A 80 12.58 4.56 0.19
N GLN A 81 13.29 4.58 -0.93
CA GLN A 81 12.81 5.23 -2.15
C GLN A 81 11.56 4.54 -2.70
N ALA A 82 11.59 3.20 -2.75
CA ALA A 82 10.48 2.41 -3.25
C ALA A 82 9.20 2.63 -2.44
N HIS A 83 9.34 2.75 -1.12
CA HIS A 83 8.24 3.09 -0.24
C HIS A 83 7.71 4.50 -0.46
N ASN A 84 8.58 5.49 -0.59
CA ASN A 84 8.17 6.86 -0.88
C ASN A 84 7.37 6.93 -2.20
N PHE A 85 7.83 6.27 -3.27
CA PHE A 85 7.08 6.18 -4.53
C PHE A 85 5.74 5.46 -4.38
N ALA A 86 5.67 4.42 -3.55
CA ALA A 86 4.41 3.74 -3.25
C ALA A 86 3.43 4.63 -2.47
N GLN A 87 3.92 5.41 -1.51
CA GLN A 87 3.13 6.36 -0.73
C GLN A 87 2.65 7.54 -1.59
N GLU A 88 3.54 8.15 -2.36
CA GLU A 88 3.22 9.26 -3.26
C GLU A 88 2.13 8.86 -4.26
N ARG A 89 2.28 7.70 -4.91
CA ARG A 89 1.25 7.14 -5.80
C ARG A 89 -0.07 6.89 -5.08
N HIS A 90 -0.04 6.52 -3.80
CA HIS A 90 -1.24 6.33 -3.01
C HIS A 90 -1.93 7.65 -2.67
N GLN A 91 -1.15 8.69 -2.38
CA GLN A 91 -1.64 10.03 -2.07
C GLN A 91 -2.25 10.71 -3.30
N GLN A 92 -1.59 10.58 -4.45
CA GLN A 92 -2.03 11.16 -5.74
C GLN A 92 -3.18 10.40 -6.38
N LYS A 93 -3.46 9.16 -5.96
CA LYS A 93 -4.58 8.38 -6.52
C LYS A 93 -5.88 9.17 -6.32
N PRO A 94 -6.69 9.39 -7.37
CA PRO A 94 -7.99 10.02 -7.26
C PRO A 94 -8.83 9.30 -6.19
N LYS A 95 -9.29 10.05 -5.19
CA LYS A 95 -10.19 9.57 -4.15
C LYS A 95 -11.59 10.04 -4.53
N ALA A 96 -12.57 9.14 -4.46
CA ALA A 96 -13.96 9.51 -4.62
C ALA A 96 -14.36 10.36 -3.39
N THR A 97 -14.35 11.68 -3.55
CA THR A 97 -14.72 12.61 -2.49
C THR A 97 -16.23 12.84 -2.60
N LYS A 98 -17.00 12.35 -1.63
CA LYS A 98 -18.45 12.67 -1.52
C LYS A 98 -18.69 14.15 -1.21
N MET A 99 -17.65 14.83 -0.74
CA MET A 99 -17.66 16.23 -0.33
C MET A 99 -17.27 17.12 -1.51
N VAL A 100 -18.20 17.32 -2.45
CA VAL A 100 -18.09 18.29 -3.54
C VAL A 100 -18.17 19.71 -2.97
N ALA A 101 -17.55 20.70 -3.62
CA ALA A 101 -17.54 22.10 -3.18
C ALA A 101 -18.95 22.62 -2.84
N GLU A 102 -19.93 22.35 -3.71
CA GLU A 102 -21.33 22.74 -3.48
C GLU A 102 -21.93 22.14 -2.20
N LEU A 103 -21.52 20.92 -1.83
CA LEU A 103 -21.97 20.28 -0.60
C LEU A 103 -21.32 20.91 0.62
N LYS A 104 -20.05 21.32 0.52
CA LYS A 104 -19.35 22.07 1.58
C LYS A 104 -20.05 23.39 1.85
N ASP A 105 -20.34 24.17 0.81
CA ASP A 105 -21.00 25.48 0.95
C ASP A 105 -22.37 25.35 1.61
N LYS A 106 -23.11 24.29 1.25
CA LYS A 106 -24.39 23.96 1.87
C LYS A 106 -24.29 23.55 3.33
N ILE A 107 -23.20 22.88 3.71
CA ILE A 107 -22.94 22.47 5.11
C ILE A 107 -22.52 23.70 5.91
N THR A 108 -21.60 24.53 5.40
CA THR A 108 -21.11 25.75 6.08
C THR A 108 -22.23 26.79 6.26
N ASP A 109 -23.08 27.00 5.26
CA ASP A 109 -24.27 27.86 5.37
C ASP A 109 -25.20 27.36 6.49
N ARG A 110 -25.45 26.05 6.59
CA ARG A 110 -26.32 25.52 7.65
C ARG A 110 -25.65 25.52 9.03
N LEU A 111 -24.33 25.32 9.10
CA LEU A 111 -23.57 25.45 10.35
C LEU A 111 -23.60 26.90 10.87
N SER A 112 -23.50 27.91 9.99
CA SER A 112 -23.65 29.32 10.38
C SER A 112 -25.04 29.65 10.96
N LYS A 113 -26.05 28.87 10.58
CA LYS A 113 -27.43 28.95 11.10
C LYS A 113 -27.64 28.12 12.37
N GLN A 114 -26.57 27.61 12.98
CA GLN A 114 -26.59 26.79 14.21
C GLN A 114 -27.34 25.46 14.07
N TRP A 115 -27.40 24.88 12.87
CA TRP A 115 -27.99 23.55 12.69
C TRP A 115 -27.05 22.47 13.23
N SER A 116 -27.61 21.46 13.90
CA SER A 116 -26.85 20.29 14.32
C SER A 116 -26.42 19.44 13.11
N PRO A 117 -25.28 18.74 13.16
CA PRO A 117 -24.85 17.83 12.09
C PRO A 117 -25.90 16.77 11.69
N GLU A 118 -26.68 16.27 12.64
CA GLU A 118 -27.78 15.34 12.42
C GLU A 118 -28.94 16.02 11.66
N GLN A 119 -29.26 17.28 11.99
CA GLN A 119 -30.25 18.08 11.27
C GLN A 119 -29.81 18.38 9.84
N ILE A 120 -28.53 18.73 9.64
CA ILE A 120 -27.94 18.96 8.32
C ILE A 120 -28.03 17.68 7.48
N GLN A 121 -27.62 16.53 8.04
CA GLN A 121 -27.73 15.25 7.35
C GLN A 121 -29.19 14.93 6.99
N GLY A 122 -30.11 15.06 7.94
CA GLY A 122 -31.53 14.80 7.73
C GLY A 122 -32.12 15.68 6.62
N ARG A 123 -31.72 16.95 6.56
CA ARG A 123 -32.15 17.88 5.52
C ARG A 123 -31.59 17.52 4.15
N LEU A 124 -30.31 17.19 4.05
CA LEU A 124 -29.69 16.76 2.78
C LEU A 124 -30.38 15.53 2.21
N LYS A 125 -30.72 14.55 3.07
CA LYS A 125 -31.49 13.37 2.67
C LYS A 125 -32.89 13.74 2.18
N ARG A 126 -33.59 14.64 2.86
CA ARG A 126 -34.94 15.09 2.48
C ARG A 126 -34.94 15.84 1.14
N ASP A 127 -33.90 16.62 0.87
CA ASP A 127 -33.76 17.40 -0.35
C ASP A 127 -33.23 16.56 -1.55
N ASN A 128 -33.10 15.23 -1.40
CA ASN A 128 -32.51 14.30 -2.38
C ASN A 128 -31.09 14.68 -2.83
N GLN A 129 -30.29 15.23 -1.91
CA GLN A 129 -28.92 15.65 -2.17
C GLN A 129 -27.91 14.62 -1.67
N PRO A 130 -26.68 14.58 -2.24
CA PRO A 130 -25.59 13.79 -1.69
C PRO A 130 -25.41 14.10 -0.20
N SER A 131 -25.50 13.08 0.64
CA SER A 131 -25.38 13.22 2.09
C SER A 131 -24.08 12.60 2.61
N VAL A 132 -23.54 13.22 3.65
CA VAL A 132 -22.38 12.73 4.42
C VAL A 132 -22.84 12.30 5.81
N CYS A 133 -22.02 11.50 6.52
CA CYS A 133 -22.34 11.15 7.90
C CYS A 133 -22.12 12.35 8.83
N PRO A 134 -22.82 12.43 9.98
CA PRO A 134 -22.66 13.54 10.92
C PRO A 134 -21.21 13.70 11.38
N ALA A 135 -20.48 12.59 11.58
CA ALA A 135 -19.05 12.60 11.92
C ALA A 135 -18.20 13.40 10.91
N THR A 136 -18.49 13.30 9.60
CA THR A 136 -17.78 14.09 8.58
C THR A 136 -18.12 15.58 8.70
N ILE A 137 -19.36 15.92 9.03
CA ILE A 137 -19.78 17.31 9.25
C ILE A 137 -19.09 17.88 10.48
N TYR A 138 -18.95 17.11 11.57
CA TYR A 138 -18.18 17.50 12.75
C TYR A 138 -16.70 17.75 12.41
N SER A 139 -16.08 16.91 11.58
CA SER A 139 -14.69 17.13 11.13
C SER A 139 -14.53 18.40 10.30
N GLU A 140 -15.49 18.74 9.44
CA GLU A 140 -15.45 19.99 8.67
C GLU A 140 -15.63 21.21 9.58
N MET A 141 -16.51 21.13 10.58
CA MET A 141 -16.67 22.20 11.58
C MET A 141 -15.37 22.48 12.34
N ALA A 142 -14.64 21.42 12.73
CA ALA A 142 -13.36 21.54 13.43
C ALA A 142 -12.22 22.11 12.55
N LEU A 143 -12.32 22.02 11.23
CA LEU A 143 -11.36 22.60 10.29
C LEU A 143 -11.68 24.07 9.94
N ALA A 144 -12.90 24.53 10.23
CA ALA A 144 -13.39 25.87 9.93
C ALA A 144 -13.33 26.85 11.13
N ALA A 145 -12.91 26.36 12.31
CA ALA A 145 -12.68 27.13 13.53
C ALA A 145 -11.19 27.46 13.71
#